data_AF-A0A1I5WUP4-F1
#
_entry.id   AF-A0A1I5WUP4-F1
#
_cell.length_a   1.000
_cell.length_b   1.000
_cell.length_c   1.000
_cell.angle_alpha   90.00
_cell.angle_beta   90.00
_cell.angle_gamma   90.00
#
_symmetry.space_group_name_H-M   'P 1'
#
loop_
_entity.id
_entity.type
_entity.pdbx_description
1 polymer ?
#
loop_
_entity_poly.entity_id
_entity_poly.type
_entity_poly.pdbx_seq_one_letter_code
_entity_poly.pdbx_strand_id
1 'polypeptide(L)' 'MRQPHQNGYYVIKSMSLACFLIRKGFNLLKVDDSIQDPRKKVFLFEDTPELQRAITEFTQNLKRKRGY' A
#
# COMPACT_ATOMS: atom_id res chain seq x y z
N MET A 1 -17.27 3.04 -5.39
CA MET A 1 -17.36 3.91 -4.20
C MET A 1 -15.95 4.23 -3.70
N ARG A 2 -15.40 5.42 -4.02
CA ARG A 2 -14.13 5.90 -3.42
C ARG A 2 -14.51 6.54 -2.09
N GLN A 3 -14.05 5.98 -0.97
CA GLN A 3 -14.23 6.64 0.32
C GLN A 3 -13.37 7.91 0.33
N PRO A 4 -13.94 9.10 0.60
CA PRO A 4 -13.19 10.34 0.63
C PRO A 4 -12.36 10.36 1.91
N HIS A 5 -11.13 9.87 1.86
CA HIS A 5 -10.16 10.17 2.91
C HIS A 5 -9.67 11.60 2.64
N GLN A 6 -10.11 12.53 3.47
CA GLN A 6 -9.75 13.96 3.48
C GLN A 6 -8.26 14.24 3.77
N ASN A 7 -7.39 13.24 3.63
CA ASN A 7 -5.96 13.35 3.90
C ASN A 7 -5.25 12.55 2.80
N GLY A 8 -4.37 13.20 2.03
CA GLY A 8 -3.62 12.63 0.91
C GLY A 8 -2.66 11.50 1.30
N TYR A 9 -3.22 10.42 1.87
CA TYR A 9 -2.52 9.25 2.35
C TYR A 9 -3.18 7.99 1.79
N TYR A 10 -2.36 7.01 1.49
CA TYR A 10 -2.77 5.72 0.98
C TYR A 10 -2.49 4.62 2.00
N VAL A 11 -3.52 3.84 2.33
CA VAL A 11 -3.43 2.77 3.34
C VAL A 11 -3.18 1.42 2.67
N ILE A 12 -2.11 0.76 3.09
CA ILE A 12 -1.66 -0.53 2.57
C ILE A 12 -1.74 -1.57 3.67
N LYS A 13 -2.45 -2.67 3.42
CA LYS A 13 -2.59 -3.79 4.37
C LYS A 13 -1.62 -4.94 4.11
N SER A 14 -0.90 -4.90 2.98
CA SER A 14 0.01 -5.96 2.58
C SER A 14 1.44 -5.60 2.95
N MET A 15 2.04 -6.40 3.83
CA MET A 15 3.46 -6.29 4.22
C MET A 15 4.39 -6.36 3.00
N SER A 16 4.12 -7.26 2.05
CA SER A 16 4.94 -7.44 0.85
C SER A 16 4.92 -6.20 -0.05
N LEU A 17 3.75 -5.59 -0.22
CA LEU A 17 3.61 -4.35 -0.98
C LEU A 17 4.28 -3.17 -0.25
N ALA A 18 4.10 -3.05 1.07
CA ALA A 18 4.76 -2.01 1.86
C ALA A 18 6.30 -2.13 1.75
N CYS A 19 6.85 -3.34 1.90
CA CYS A 19 8.28 -3.59 1.69
C CYS A 19 8.77 -3.22 0.29
N PHE A 20 7.98 -3.53 -0.76
CA PHE A 20 8.32 -3.15 -2.12
C PHE A 20 8.40 -1.63 -2.30
N LEU A 21 7.45 -0.89 -1.72
CA LEU A 21 7.40 0.56 -1.80
C LEU A 21 8.54 1.22 -1.01
N ILE A 22 8.81 0.74 0.21
CA ILE A 22 9.95 1.22 1.01
C ILE A 22 11.27 0.99 0.25
N ARG A 23 11.45 -0.18 -0.38
CA ARG A 23 12.63 -0.47 -1.22
C ARG A 23 12.73 0.41 -2.46
N LYS A 24 11.61 0.89 -2.99
CA LYS A 24 11.57 1.86 -4.09
C LYS A 24 11.89 3.29 -3.65
N GLY A 25 12.01 3.55 -2.35
CA GLY A 25 12.29 4.87 -1.78
C GLY A 25 11.05 5.67 -1.38
N PHE A 26 9.87 5.03 -1.32
CA PHE A 26 8.67 5.72 -0.81
C PHE A 26 8.71 5.84 0.72
N ASN A 27 8.33 7.02 1.21
CA ASN A 27 8.29 7.30 2.64
C ASN A 27 7.06 6.68 3.30
N LEU A 28 7.32 5.81 4.28
CA LEU A 28 6.30 5.28 5.18
C LEU A 28 6.00 6.34 6.25
N LEU A 29 4.78 6.85 6.25
CA LEU A 29 4.38 7.93 7.17
C LEU A 29 4.01 7.38 8.54
N LYS A 30 3.23 6.29 8.57
CA LYS A 30 2.76 5.70 9.81
C LYS A 30 2.49 4.22 9.65
N VAL A 31 2.63 3.48 10.74
CA VAL A 31 2.13 2.12 10.87
C VAL A 31 1.13 2.12 12.01
N ASP A 32 -0.09 1.67 11.74
CA ASP A 32 -1.13 1.50 12.74
C ASP A 32 -1.60 0.05 12.74
N ASP A 33 -2.26 -0.37 13.81
CA ASP A 33 -2.95 -1.65 13.84
C ASP A 33 -4.32 -1.53 13.14
N SER A 34 -4.73 -2.58 12.44
CA SER A 34 -6.00 -2.59 11.72
C SER A 34 -7.16 -2.61 12.71
N ILE A 35 -8.04 -1.60 12.62
CA ILE A 35 -9.26 -1.49 13.44
C ILE A 35 -10.13 -2.75 13.36
N GLN A 36 -10.18 -3.40 12.19
CA GLN A 36 -10.97 -4.62 11.97
C GLN A 36 -10.31 -5.89 12.50
N ASP A 37 -8.98 -5.89 12.64
CA ASP A 37 -8.24 -7.09 13.03
C ASP A 37 -6.92 -6.65 13.68
N PRO A 38 -6.86 -6.62 15.02
CA PRO A 38 -5.70 -6.11 15.74
C PRO A 38 -4.43 -6.96 15.54
N ARG A 39 -4.52 -8.12 14.87
CA ARG A 39 -3.35 -8.92 14.49
C ARG A 39 -2.69 -8.43 13.20
N LYS A 40 -3.32 -7.52 12.46
CA LYS A 40 -2.84 -7.02 11.17
C LYS A 40 -2.39 -5.59 11.30
N LYS A 41 -1.19 -5.31 10.77
CA LYS A 41 -0.67 -3.94 10.66
C LYS A 41 -1.07 -3.32 9.33
N VAL A 42 -1.40 -2.04 9.36
CA VAL A 42 -1.65 -1.20 8.19
C VAL A 42 -0.55 -0.15 8.07
N PHE A 43 -0.10 0.07 6.84
CA PHE A 43 0.99 0.96 6.49
C PHE A 43 0.40 2.16 5.75
N LEU A 44 0.64 3.36 6.26
CA LEU A 44 0.20 4.61 5.65
C LEU A 44 1.36 5.21 4.87
N PHE A 45 1.12 5.48 3.59
CA PHE A 45 2.04 6.16 2.68
C PHE A 45 1.43 7.47 2.21
N GLU A 46 2.24 8.37 1.67
CA GLU A 46 1.76 9.58 0.99
C GLU A 46 1.08 9.21 -0.33
N ASP A 47 -0.14 9.71 -0.56
CA ASP A 47 -0.89 9.46 -1.79
C ASP A 47 -0.32 10.31 -2.93
N THR A 48 0.67 9.75 -3.60
CA THR A 48 1.31 10.35 -4.78
C THR A 48 0.97 9.56 -6.03
N PRO A 49 0.90 10.20 -7.22
CA PRO A 49 0.67 9.49 -8.46
C PRO A 49 1.77 8.44 -8.75
N GLU A 50 2.99 8.66 -8.28
CA GLU A 50 4.10 7.71 -8.36
C GLU A 50 3.84 6.47 -7.51
N LEU A 51 3.30 6.64 -6.29
CA LEU A 51 2.90 5.53 -5.43
C LEU A 51 1.86 4.64 -6.13
N GLN A 52 0.83 5.27 -6.71
CA GLN A 52 -0.23 4.56 -7.43
C GLN A 52 0.32 3.75 -8.61
N ARG A 53 1.29 4.29 -9.35
CA ARG A 53 1.99 3.57 -10.43
C ARG A 53 2.77 2.37 -9.89
N ALA A 54 3.51 2.54 -8.81
CA ALA A 54 4.28 1.46 -8.18
C ALA A 54 3.37 0.34 -7.62
N ILE A 55 2.23 0.68 -7.04
CA ILE A 55 1.22 -0.29 -6.59
C ILE A 55 0.65 -1.08 -7.78
N THR A 56 0.36 -0.38 -8.88
CA THR A 56 -0.16 -1.00 -10.10
C THR A 56 0.86 -1.97 -10.69
N GLU A 57 2.12 -1.56 -10.79
CA GLU A 57 3.25 -2.38 -11.24
C GLU A 57 3.41 -3.64 -10.38
N PHE A 58 3.41 -3.49 -9.05
CA PHE A 58 3.50 -4.63 -8.13
C PHE A 58 2.33 -5.60 -8.29
N THR A 59 1.12 -5.07 -8.45
CA THR A 59 -0.10 -5.87 -8.62
C THR A 59 -0.08 -6.64 -9.94
N GLN A 60 0.37 -6.01 -11.03
CA GLN A 60 0.54 -6.66 -12.33
C GLN A 60 1.60 -7.77 -12.28
N ASN A 61 2.74 -7.51 -11.61
CA ASN A 61 3.78 -8.51 -11.42
C ASN A 61 3.33 -9.70 -10.56
N LEU A 62 2.50 -9.44 -9.53
CA LEU A 62 1.87 -10.50 -8.73
C LEU A 62 0.94 -11.38 -9.57
N LYS A 63 0.13 -10.78 -10.45
CA LYS A 63 -0.74 -11.54 -11.36
C LYS A 63 0.07 -12.42 -12.30
N ARG A 64 1.15 -11.89 -12.91
CA ARG A 64 2.03 -12.68 -13.78
C ARG A 64 2.69 -13.84 -13.05
N LYS A 65 3.16 -13.65 -11.81
CA LYS A 65 3.78 -14.73 -11.02
C LYS A 65 2.78 -15.79 -10.55
N ARG A 66 1.50 -15.46 -10.45
CA ARG A 66 0.46 -16.39 -9.99
C ARG A 66 -0.22 -17.20 -11.09
N GLY A 67 0.16 -17.01 -12.36
CA GLY A 67 -0.30 -17.87 -13.45
C GLY A 67 -1.82 -17.99 -13.52
N TYR A 68 -2.49 -16.88 -13.85
CA TYR A 68 -3.85 -16.90 -14.41
C TYR A 68 -3.78 -16.43 -15.85
#